data_AF-A0A1H7WV95-F1
#
_entry.id   AF-A0A1H7WV95-F1
#
_cell.length_a   1.000
_cell.length_b   1.000
_cell.length_c   1.000
_cell.angle_alpha   90.00
_cell.angle_beta   90.00
_cell.angle_gamma   90.00
#
_symmetry.space_group_name_H-M   'P 1'
#
loop_
_entity.id
_entity.type
_entity.pdbx_description
1 polymer ?
#
loop_
_entity_poly.entity_id
_entity_poly.type
_entity_poly.pdbx_seq_one_letter_code
_entity_poly.pdbx_strand_id
1 'polypeptide(L)' 'MFTYIKESVEELRNNVTLPSRAESSNLMVIVAVFSILFALATWGVDTVFSKVIKLYFNTVLN' A
#
# COMPACT_ATOMS: atom_id res chain seq x y z
N MET A 1 12.74 28.93 -11.99
CA MET A 1 12.61 27.56 -11.41
C MET A 1 12.70 27.56 -9.89
N PHE A 2 13.75 28.13 -9.28
CA PHE A 2 13.82 28.29 -7.81
C PHE A 2 12.63 29.07 -7.21
N THR A 3 12.18 30.14 -7.86
CA THR A 3 11.01 30.93 -7.44
C THR A 3 9.73 30.10 -7.44
N TYR A 4 9.51 29.28 -8.47
CA TYR A 4 8.33 28.42 -8.60
C TYR A 4 8.26 27.37 -7.49
N ILE A 5 9.38 26.73 -7.14
CA ILE A 5 9.43 25.79 -6.01
C ILE A 5 9.07 26.50 -4.70
N LYS A 6 9.52 27.75 -4.55
CA LYS A 6 9.25 28.54 -3.35
C LYS A 6 7.77 28.93 -3.24
N GLU A 7 7.18 29.40 -4.35
CA GLU A 7 5.77 29.73 -4.47
C GLU A 7 4.88 28.49 -4.24
N SER A 8 5.22 27.34 -4.84
CA SER A 8 4.47 26.09 -4.62
C SER A 8 4.53 25.61 -3.18
N VAL A 9 5.67 25.75 -2.49
CA VAL A 9 5.78 25.37 -1.06
C VAL A 9 4.97 26.31 -0.18
N GLU A 10 4.93 27.60 -0.51
CA GLU A 10 4.14 28.60 0.20
C GLU A 10 2.64 28.40 -0.01
N GLU A 11 2.21 28.11 -1.25
CA GLU A 11 0.83 27.73 -1.57
C GLU A 11 0.39 26.47 -0.83
N LEU A 12 1.23 25.43 -0.83
CA LEU A 12 0.93 24.17 -0.14
C LEU A 12 0.84 24.36 1.38
N ARG A 13 1.68 25.19 1.98
CA ARG A 13 1.62 25.45 3.43
C ARG A 13 0.43 26.30 3.85
N ASN A 14 0.01 27.25 3.01
CA ASN A 14 -1.07 28.17 3.35
C ASN A 14 -2.47 27.64 2.98
N ASN A 15 -2.58 26.76 1.98
CA ASN A 15 -3.87 26.23 1.51
C ASN A 15 -4.11 24.75 1.85
N VAL A 16 -3.13 24.05 2.45
CA VAL A 16 -3.30 22.66 2.89
C VAL A 16 -3.19 22.57 4.41
N THR A 17 -4.24 22.03 5.03
CA THR A 17 -4.22 21.69 6.45
C THR A 17 -3.52 20.37 6.65
N LEU A 18 -2.28 20.41 7.16
CA LEU A 18 -1.57 19.21 7.56
C LEU A 18 -2.18 18.67 8.87
N PRO A 19 -2.42 17.35 8.97
CA PRO A 19 -2.92 16.75 10.20
C PRO A 19 -1.90 16.93 11.33
N SER A 20 -2.41 16.98 12.56
CA SER A 20 -1.55 17.01 13.74
C SER A 20 -0.64 15.77 13.77
N ARG A 21 0.51 15.85 14.46
CA ARG A 21 1.43 14.71 14.57
C ARG A 21 0.76 13.45 15.17
N ALA A 22 -0.22 13.64 16.05
CA ALA A 22 -0.98 12.55 16.64
C ALA A 22 -1.90 11.88 15.61
N GLU A 23 -2.61 12.68 14.81
CA GLU A 23 -3.51 12.19 13.77
C GLU A 23 -2.75 11.51 12.63
N SER A 24 -1.61 12.06 12.20
CA SER A 24 -0.78 11.43 11.18
C SER A 24 -0.17 10.11 11.65
N SER A 25 0.19 9.99 12.93
CA SER A 25 0.65 8.73 13.51
C SER A 25 -0.46 7.68 13.56
N ASN A 26 -1.69 8.07 13.92
CA ASN A 26 -2.83 7.15 13.92
C ASN A 26 -3.13 6.64 12.50
N LEU A 27 -3.14 7.53 11.51
CA LEU A 27 -3.31 7.16 10.10
C LEU A 27 -2.17 6.23 9.63
N MET A 28 -0.92 6.49 10.03
CA MET A 28 0.22 5.64 9.70
C MET A 28 0.06 4.22 10.24
N VAL A 29 -0.40 4.07 11.50
CA VAL A 29 -0.64 2.76 12.10
C VAL A 29 -1.75 2.02 11.35
N ILE A 30 -2.84 2.70 11.00
CA ILE A 30 -3.93 2.10 10.22
C ILE A 30 -3.40 1.56 8.89
N VAL A 31 -2.65 2.37 8.14
CA VAL A 31 -2.06 1.95 6.86
C VAL A 31 -1.13 0.75 7.05
N ALA A 32 -0.27 0.76 8.06
CA ALA A 32 0.66 -0.34 8.33
C ALA A 32 -0.07 -1.67 8.60
N VAL A 33 -1.17 -1.64 9.35
CA VAL A 33 -1.99 -2.82 9.63
C VAL A 33 -2.59 -3.37 8.33
N PHE A 34 -3.19 -2.51 7.51
CA PHE A 34 -3.76 -2.95 6.23
C PHE A 34 -2.70 -3.47 5.27
N SER A 35 -1.51 -2.87 5.22
CA SER A 35 -0.40 -3.37 4.39
C SER A 35 0.01 -4.80 4.79
N ILE A 36 0.08 -5.11 6.09
CA ILE A 36 0.38 -6.46 6.56
C ILE A 36 -0.75 -7.43 6.21
N LEU A 37 -2.01 -7.04 6.41
CA LEU A 37 -3.16 -7.87 6.07
C LEU A 37 -3.20 -8.20 4.57
N PHE A 38 -2.98 -7.21 3.70
CA PHE A 38 -2.93 -7.43 2.26
C PHE A 38 -1.75 -8.29 1.84
N ALA A 39 -0.57 -8.11 2.44
CA ALA A 39 0.59 -8.96 2.16
C ALA A 39 0.32 -10.44 2.50
N LEU A 40 -0.34 -10.71 3.63
CA LEU A 40 -0.75 -12.07 4.01
C LEU A 40 -1.82 -12.62 3.06
N ALA A 41 -2.77 -11.78 2.63
CA ALA A 41 -3.80 -12.17 1.68
C ALA A 41 -3.20 -12.55 0.32
N THR A 42 -2.31 -11.73 -0.24
CA THR A 42 -1.64 -12.03 -1.52
C THR A 42 -0.79 -13.29 -1.42
N TRP A 43 -0.05 -13.46 -0.32
CA TRP A 43 0.70 -14.69 -0.07
C TRP A 43 -0.20 -15.94 -0.02
N GLY A 44 -1.37 -15.82 0.62
CA GLY A 44 -2.36 -16.89 0.65
C GLY A 44 -2.88 -17.25 -0.74
N VAL A 45 -3.23 -16.24 -1.55
CA VAL A 45 -3.66 -16.42 -2.94
C VAL A 45 -2.56 -17.11 -3.76
N ASP A 46 -1.31 -16.62 -3.71
CA ASP A 46 -0.19 -17.19 -4.46
C ASP A 46 0.02 -18.68 -4.13
N THR A 47 -0.10 -19.03 -2.85
CA THR A 47 0.06 -20.41 -2.37
C THR A 47 -1.06 -21.32 -2.85
N VAL A 48 -2.31 -20.86 -2.78
CA VAL A 48 -3.48 -21.63 -3.24
C VAL A 48 -3.43 -21.84 -4.75
N PHE A 49 -3.20 -20.77 -5.52
CA PHE A 49 -3.10 -20.84 -6.97
C PHE A 49 -1.97 -21.78 -7.41
N SER A 50 -0.80 -21.70 -6.78
CA SER A 50 0.31 -22.60 -7.08
C SER A 50 -0.05 -24.07 -6.86
N LYS A 51 -0.81 -24.40 -5.81
CA LYS A 51 -1.26 -25.78 -5.55
C LYS A 51 -2.30 -26.25 -6.57
N VAL A 52 -3.28 -25.40 -6.88
CA VAL A 52 -4.34 -25.72 -7.86
C VAL A 52 -3.73 -25.96 -9.24
N ILE A 53 -2.81 -25.09 -9.67
CA ILE A 53 -2.11 -25.23 -10.95
C ILE A 53 -1.32 -26.54 -10.96
N LYS A 54 -0.51 -26.83 -9.93
CA LYS A 54 0.23 -28.10 -9.85
C LYS A 54 -0.67 -29.32 -9.94
N LEU A 55 -1.82 -29.29 -9.26
CA LEU A 55 -2.80 -30.38 -9.30
C LEU A 55 -3.42 -30.54 -10.68
N TYR A 56 -3.78 -29.43 -11.33
CA TYR A 56 -4.30 -29.44 -12.70
C TYR A 56 -3.29 -30.07 -13.67
N PHE A 57 -2.03 -29.61 -13.67
CA PHE A 57 -0.99 -30.15 -14.54
C PHE A 57 -0.71 -31.63 -14.26
N ASN A 58 -0.70 -32.06 -12.99
CA ASN A 58 -0.50 -33.47 -12.65
C ASN A 58 -1.69 -34.37 -13.03
N THR A 59 -2.92 -33.85 -13.06
CA THR A 59 -4.12 -34.65 -13.37
C THR A 59 -4.42 -34.72 -14.87
N VAL A 60 -4.07 -33.67 -15.62
CA VAL A 60 -4.44 -33.53 -17.04
C VAL A 60 -3.32 -33.99 -17.98
N LEU A 61 -2.05 -33.85 -17.57
CA LEU A 61 -0.88 -34.03 -18.42
C LEU A 61 -0.06 -35.29 -18.09
N ASN A 62 -0.29 -35.89 -16.92
CA ASN A 62 0.28 -37.17 -16.50
C ASN A 62 -0.82 -38.23 -16.39
#